data_AF-A0A436FGP2-F1
#
_entry.id   AF-A0A436FGP2-F1
#
_cell.length_a   1.000
_cell.length_b   1.000
_cell.length_c   1.000
_cell.angle_alpha   90.00
_cell.angle_beta   90.00
_cell.angle_gamma   90.00
#
_symmetry.space_group_name_H-M   'P 1'
#
loop_
_entity.id
_entity.type
_entity.pdbx_description
1 polymer ?
#
loop_
_entity_poly.entity_id
_entity_poly.type
_entity_poly.pdbx_seq_one_letter_code
_entity_poly.pdbx_strand_id
1 'polypeptide(L)'
;MTSVSSAAISNAMRSQQMRMQAELVKATKEASTGRVADVGLALGGRTAQSVTFSRDLDRLNVIIDSNGLVGARLSSTQTSLGQLSGAAQTFLSALTTASSSDSSNSLTRDSGKATIQQLTSILNTSVNGEYLFAGTNTDVKPINDFTAAGSPAKA
;
A
#
# COMPACT_ATOMS: atom_id res chain seq x y z
N MET A 1 -30.16 36.06 54.38
CA MET A 1 -29.78 34.62 54.35
C MET A 1 -30.09 33.91 53.02
N THR A 2 -30.55 34.59 51.97
CA THR A 2 -31.00 33.95 50.71
C THR A 2 -29.93 33.85 49.60
N SER A 3 -28.80 34.55 49.73
CA SER A 3 -27.73 34.54 48.71
C SER A 3 -26.91 33.25 48.71
N VAL A 4 -26.65 32.67 49.89
CA VAL A 4 -25.87 31.43 50.04
C VAL A 4 -26.61 30.24 49.42
N SER A 5 -27.94 30.16 49.60
CA SER A 5 -28.77 29.11 49.02
C SER A 5 -28.92 29.26 47.49
N SER A 6 -29.06 30.48 46.97
CA SER A 6 -29.08 30.71 45.51
C SER A 6 -27.74 30.39 44.85
N ALA A 7 -26.62 30.77 45.47
CA ALA A 7 -25.29 30.43 45.00
C ALA A 7 -25.07 28.90 45.00
N ALA A 8 -25.47 28.23 46.08
CA ALA A 8 -25.40 26.77 46.19
C ALA A 8 -26.23 26.05 45.11
N ILE A 9 -27.46 26.50 44.85
CA ILE A 9 -28.32 25.95 43.80
C ILE A 9 -27.71 26.18 42.41
N SER A 10 -27.18 27.38 42.14
CA SER A 10 -26.55 27.70 40.84
C SER A 10 -25.28 26.85 40.58
N ASN A 11 -24.47 26.62 41.61
CA ASN A 11 -23.29 25.77 41.51
C ASN A 11 -23.66 24.29 41.37
N ALA A 12 -24.73 23.84 42.05
CA ALA A 12 -25.26 22.49 41.87
C ALA A 12 -25.76 22.27 40.44
N MET A 13 -26.49 23.24 39.86
CA MET A 13 -26.94 23.19 38.46
C MET A 13 -25.78 23.15 37.47
N ARG A 14 -24.74 23.97 37.65
CA ARG A 14 -23.53 23.91 36.81
C ARG A 14 -22.83 22.55 36.92
N SER A 15 -22.73 22.01 38.12
CA SER A 15 -22.13 20.70 38.36
C SER A 15 -22.94 19.58 37.69
N GLN A 16 -24.27 19.65 37.76
CA GLN A 16 -25.18 18.73 37.08
C GLN A 16 -24.99 18.81 35.55
N GLN A 17 -24.90 20.03 35.00
CA GLN A 17 -24.71 20.25 33.57
C GLN A 17 -23.36 19.70 33.08
N MET A 18 -22.27 19.90 33.83
CA MET A 18 -20.97 19.29 33.51
C MET A 18 -21.01 17.77 33.57
N ARG A 19 -21.71 17.18 34.55
CA ARG A 19 -21.90 15.72 34.63
C ARG A 19 -22.68 15.17 33.43
N MET A 20 -23.77 15.84 33.04
CA MET A 20 -24.55 15.44 31.86
C MET A 20 -23.72 15.50 30.57
N GLN A 21 -22.87 16.54 30.41
CA GLN A 21 -21.97 16.63 29.26
C GLN A 21 -20.95 15.48 29.24
N ALA A 22 -20.36 15.13 30.39
CA ALA A 22 -19.43 14.01 30.48
C ALA A 22 -20.10 12.67 30.16
N GLU A 23 -21.29 12.41 30.68
CA GLU A 23 -22.07 11.20 30.38
C GLU A 23 -22.51 11.15 28.90
N LEU A 24 -22.88 12.29 28.31
CA LEU A 24 -23.20 12.37 26.88
C LEU A 24 -21.99 11.98 26.02
N VAL A 25 -20.80 12.53 26.32
CA VAL A 25 -19.55 12.19 25.60
C VAL A 25 -19.23 10.71 25.75
N LYS A 26 -19.37 10.17 26.97
CA LYS A 26 -19.17 8.76 27.27
C LYS A 26 -20.14 7.89 26.46
N ALA A 27 -21.45 8.11 26.58
CA ALA A 27 -22.48 7.36 25.88
C ALA A 27 -22.32 7.46 24.35
N THR A 28 -21.93 8.64 23.83
CA THR A 28 -21.65 8.80 22.40
C THR A 28 -20.49 7.91 21.95
N LYS A 29 -19.42 7.86 22.74
CA LYS A 29 -18.26 6.99 22.46
C LYS A 29 -18.62 5.51 22.57
N GLU A 30 -19.41 5.13 23.57
CA GLU A 30 -19.85 3.74 23.76
C GLU A 30 -20.80 3.31 22.63
N ALA A 31 -21.70 4.20 22.20
CA ALA A 31 -22.61 3.96 21.08
C ALA A 31 -21.86 3.83 19.75
N SER A 32 -20.82 4.65 19.51
CA SER A 32 -20.07 4.60 18.26
C SER A 32 -19.10 3.41 18.19
N THR A 33 -18.52 3.01 19.33
CA THR A 33 -17.52 1.93 19.38
C THR A 33 -18.12 0.57 19.73
N GLY A 34 -19.35 0.53 20.28
CA GLY A 34 -19.98 -0.67 20.83
C GLY A 34 -19.27 -1.22 22.08
N ARG A 35 -18.35 -0.45 22.68
CA ARG A 35 -17.53 -0.85 23.82
C ARG A 35 -17.65 0.16 24.94
N VAL A 36 -17.63 -0.32 26.18
CA VAL A 36 -17.60 0.52 27.39
C VAL A 36 -16.39 1.45 27.37
N ALA A 37 -16.59 2.71 27.74
CA ALA A 37 -15.55 3.74 27.73
C ALA A 37 -14.53 3.52 28.85
N ASP A 38 -14.96 2.95 29.98
CA ASP A 38 -14.11 2.56 31.09
C ASP A 38 -14.05 1.03 31.21
N VAL A 39 -13.14 0.45 30.44
CA VAL A 39 -12.87 -0.99 30.41
C VAL A 39 -12.41 -1.48 31.79
N GLY A 40 -11.63 -0.67 32.52
CA GLY A 40 -11.09 -1.00 33.84
C GLY A 40 -12.18 -1.17 34.90
N LEU A 41 -13.10 -0.20 34.96
CA LEU A 41 -14.23 -0.22 35.88
C LEU A 41 -15.27 -1.29 35.51
N ALA A 42 -15.54 -1.48 34.22
CA ALA A 42 -16.57 -2.39 33.76
C ALA A 42 -16.16 -3.88 33.72
N LEU A 43 -14.89 -4.18 33.41
CA LEU A 43 -14.41 -5.55 33.22
C LEU A 43 -13.47 -6.04 34.35
N GLY A 44 -13.01 -5.15 35.23
CA GLY A 44 -12.18 -5.50 36.38
C GLY A 44 -10.94 -6.30 35.97
N GLY A 45 -10.76 -7.50 36.54
CA GLY A 45 -9.64 -8.40 36.22
C GLY A 45 -9.56 -8.85 34.75
N ARG A 46 -10.66 -8.77 33.99
CA ARG A 46 -10.70 -9.13 32.55
C ARG A 46 -10.19 -8.02 31.64
N THR A 47 -9.94 -6.82 32.18
CA THR A 47 -9.37 -5.68 31.44
C THR A 47 -8.06 -6.04 30.75
N ALA A 48 -7.19 -6.81 31.42
CA ALA A 48 -5.92 -7.27 30.85
C ALA A 48 -6.14 -8.08 29.57
N GLN A 49 -7.12 -9.00 29.56
CA GLN A 49 -7.45 -9.79 28.38
C GLN A 49 -8.02 -8.93 27.25
N SER A 50 -8.90 -7.97 27.57
CA SER A 50 -9.48 -7.06 26.56
C SER A 50 -8.42 -6.16 25.91
N VAL A 51 -7.45 -5.67 26.69
CA VAL A 51 -6.32 -4.89 26.18
C VAL A 51 -5.43 -5.75 25.28
N THR A 52 -5.13 -6.99 25.69
CA THR A 52 -4.36 -7.93 24.86
C THR A 52 -5.05 -8.18 23.53
N PHE A 53 -6.35 -8.50 23.52
CA PHE A 53 -7.08 -8.72 22.26
C PHE A 53 -7.14 -7.47 21.37
N SER A 54 -7.21 -6.28 21.95
CA SER A 54 -7.18 -5.04 21.15
C SER A 54 -5.82 -4.87 20.46
N ARG A 55 -4.71 -5.15 21.17
CA ARG A 55 -3.37 -5.12 20.58
C ARG A 55 -3.17 -6.20 19.53
N ASP A 56 -3.70 -7.39 19.76
CA ASP A 56 -3.64 -8.49 18.78
C ASP A 56 -4.42 -8.14 17.52
N LEU A 57 -5.61 -7.53 17.66
CA LEU A 57 -6.39 -7.01 16.54
C LEU A 57 -5.62 -5.93 15.77
N ASP A 58 -5.02 -4.96 16.46
CA ASP A 58 -4.22 -3.90 15.81
C ASP A 58 -3.03 -4.51 15.05
N ARG A 59 -2.35 -5.50 15.64
CA ARG A 59 -1.26 -6.23 14.98
C ARG A 59 -1.75 -7.00 13.75
N LEU A 60 -2.90 -7.66 13.83
CA LEU A 60 -3.48 -8.37 12.69
C LEU A 60 -3.86 -7.40 11.56
N ASN A 61 -4.41 -6.23 11.88
CA ASN A 61 -4.71 -5.21 10.89
C ASN A 61 -3.44 -4.74 10.15
N VAL A 62 -2.36 -4.47 10.88
CA VAL A 62 -1.05 -4.11 10.26
C VAL A 62 -0.54 -5.23 9.35
N ILE A 63 -0.71 -6.49 9.73
CA ILE A 63 -0.34 -7.64 8.87
C ILE A 63 -1.19 -7.68 7.60
N ILE A 64 -2.50 -7.42 7.71
CA ILE A 64 -3.40 -7.36 6.56
C ILE A 64 -2.97 -6.24 5.59
N ASP A 65 -2.68 -5.05 6.11
CA ASP A 65 -2.22 -3.91 5.30
C ASP A 65 -0.89 -4.22 4.61
N SER A 66 0.07 -4.81 5.33
CA SER A 66 1.35 -5.26 4.77
C SER A 66 1.14 -6.30 3.67
N ASN A 67 0.24 -7.27 3.86
CA ASN A 67 -0.10 -8.26 2.85
C ASN A 67 -0.75 -7.61 1.62
N GLY A 68 -1.55 -6.57 1.81
CA GLY A 68 -2.11 -5.76 0.73
C GLY A 68 -1.02 -5.13 -0.14
N LEU A 69 0.00 -4.53 0.48
CA LEU A 69 1.16 -3.97 -0.23
C LEU A 69 1.94 -5.05 -0.99
N VAL A 70 2.20 -6.20 -0.36
CA VAL A 70 2.86 -7.34 -1.01
C VAL A 70 2.05 -7.84 -2.19
N GLY A 71 0.73 -7.98 -2.03
CA GLY A 71 -0.18 -8.40 -3.09
C GLY A 71 -0.17 -7.44 -4.29
N ALA A 72 -0.18 -6.13 -4.05
CA ALA A 72 -0.07 -5.12 -5.10
C ALA A 72 1.26 -5.23 -5.85
N ARG A 73 2.38 -5.42 -5.14
CA ARG A 73 3.69 -5.63 -5.77
C ARG A 73 3.71 -6.91 -6.59
N LEU A 74 3.24 -8.03 -6.06
CA LEU A 74 3.19 -9.31 -6.78
C LEU A 74 2.31 -9.24 -8.03
N SER A 75 1.16 -8.57 -7.94
CA SER A 75 0.28 -8.35 -9.10
C SER A 75 0.99 -7.53 -10.18
N SER A 76 1.65 -6.43 -9.82
CA SER A 76 2.41 -5.61 -10.77
C SER A 76 3.59 -6.37 -11.39
N THR A 77 4.31 -7.17 -10.60
CA THR A 77 5.36 -8.08 -11.10
C THR A 77 4.78 -9.08 -12.09
N GLN A 78 3.65 -9.73 -11.79
CA GLN A 78 3.02 -10.70 -12.67
C GLN A 78 2.54 -10.06 -13.98
N THR A 79 1.96 -8.86 -13.93
CA THR A 79 1.58 -8.09 -15.12
C THR A 79 2.81 -7.78 -15.98
N SER A 80 3.88 -7.31 -15.35
CA SER A 80 5.14 -6.99 -16.04
C SER A 80 5.76 -8.23 -16.68
N LEU A 81 5.80 -9.37 -15.98
CA LEU A 81 6.27 -10.65 -16.54
C LEU A 81 5.39 -11.12 -17.72
N GLY A 82 4.08 -10.91 -17.65
CA GLY A 82 3.16 -11.18 -18.76
C GLY A 82 3.47 -10.31 -19.99
N GLN A 83 3.75 -9.03 -19.78
CA GLN A 83 4.17 -8.11 -20.86
C GLN A 83 5.52 -8.51 -21.45
N LEU A 84 6.49 -8.93 -20.63
CA LEU A 84 7.78 -9.44 -21.11
C LEU A 84 7.60 -10.67 -22.01
N SER A 85 6.78 -11.63 -21.57
CA SER A 85 6.46 -12.83 -22.34
C SER A 85 5.81 -12.48 -23.68
N GLY A 86 4.83 -11.57 -23.67
CA GLY A 86 4.19 -11.07 -24.89
C GLY A 86 5.18 -10.42 -25.86
N ALA A 87 6.05 -9.52 -25.36
CA ALA A 87 7.07 -8.87 -26.17
C ALA A 87 8.07 -9.87 -26.78
N ALA A 88 8.50 -10.86 -25.99
CA ALA A 88 9.37 -11.94 -26.47
C ALA A 88 8.71 -12.78 -27.56
N GLN A 89 7.42 -13.12 -27.39
CA GLN A 89 6.66 -13.88 -28.38
C GLN A 89 6.49 -13.10 -29.69
N THR A 90 6.17 -11.80 -29.61
CA THR A 90 6.10 -10.92 -30.79
C THR A 90 7.43 -10.86 -31.53
N PHE A 91 8.54 -10.76 -30.80
CA PHE A 91 9.87 -10.74 -31.40
C PHE A 91 10.23 -12.07 -32.08
N LEU A 92 9.91 -13.20 -31.45
CA LEU A 92 10.10 -14.53 -32.04
C LEU A 92 9.31 -14.70 -33.34
N SER A 93 8.06 -14.21 -33.38
CA SER A 93 7.25 -14.20 -34.59
C SER A 93 7.89 -13.35 -35.69
N ALA A 94 8.35 -12.13 -35.35
CA ALA A 94 9.04 -11.26 -36.30
C ALA A 94 10.32 -11.90 -36.88
N LEU A 95 11.10 -12.59 -36.04
CA LEU A 95 12.31 -13.30 -36.47
C LEU A 95 11.99 -14.49 -37.39
N THR A 96 10.95 -15.26 -37.06
CA THR A 96 10.51 -16.39 -37.89
C THR A 96 10.06 -15.90 -39.28
N THR A 97 9.28 -14.83 -39.34
CA THR A 97 8.87 -14.20 -40.61
C THR A 97 10.07 -13.67 -41.39
N ALA A 98 11.02 -13.02 -40.72
CA ALA A 98 12.23 -12.53 -41.37
C ALA A 98 13.13 -13.64 -41.92
N SER A 99 13.11 -14.83 -41.30
CA SER A 99 13.89 -15.99 -41.74
C SER A 99 13.27 -16.72 -42.94
N SER A 100 11.95 -16.62 -43.12
CA SER A 100 11.20 -17.32 -44.18
C SER A 100 10.93 -16.49 -45.43
N SER A 101 11.17 -15.18 -45.35
CA SER A 101 11.04 -14.25 -46.47
C SER A 101 12.39 -13.60 -46.75
N ASP A 102 12.61 -13.09 -47.97
CA ASP A 102 13.75 -12.22 -48.30
C ASP A 102 13.55 -10.82 -47.67
N SER A 103 13.19 -10.81 -46.38
CA SER A 103 12.96 -9.61 -45.60
C SER A 103 14.29 -8.88 -45.45
N SER A 104 14.27 -7.59 -45.79
CA SER A 104 15.43 -6.73 -45.61
C SER A 104 15.92 -6.77 -44.17
N ASN A 105 17.19 -7.13 -43.97
CA ASN A 105 17.88 -7.25 -42.69
C ASN A 105 17.71 -6.00 -41.77
N SER A 106 17.40 -4.84 -42.36
CA SER A 106 17.04 -3.60 -41.66
C SER A 106 15.74 -3.69 -40.84
N LEU A 107 14.68 -4.31 -41.37
CA LEU A 107 13.39 -4.46 -40.69
C LEU A 107 13.53 -5.33 -39.44
N THR A 108 14.27 -6.44 -39.54
CA THR A 108 14.56 -7.32 -38.39
C THR A 108 15.35 -6.59 -37.32
N ARG A 109 16.34 -5.79 -37.74
CA ARG A 109 17.15 -4.99 -36.81
C ARG A 109 16.31 -3.94 -36.08
N ASP A 110 15.40 -3.26 -36.76
CA ASP A 110 14.57 -2.23 -36.14
C ASP A 110 13.50 -2.83 -35.22
N SER A 111 12.90 -3.97 -35.59
CA SER A 111 12.07 -4.76 -34.67
C SER A 111 12.84 -5.20 -33.42
N GLY A 112 14.09 -5.65 -33.57
CA GLY A 112 14.94 -6.01 -32.43
C GLY A 112 15.19 -4.83 -31.48
N LYS A 113 15.49 -3.65 -32.02
CA LYS A 113 15.66 -2.42 -31.20
C LYS A 113 14.38 -2.07 -30.46
N ALA A 114 13.23 -2.11 -31.12
CA ALA A 114 11.94 -1.82 -30.51
C ALA A 114 11.63 -2.79 -29.36
N THR A 115 11.88 -4.09 -29.56
CA THR A 115 11.73 -5.11 -28.52
C THR A 115 12.64 -4.82 -27.33
N ILE A 116 13.92 -4.52 -27.55
CA ILE A 116 14.87 -4.23 -26.46
C ILE A 116 14.44 -2.99 -25.67
N GLN A 117 13.96 -1.94 -26.35
CA GLN A 117 13.42 -0.75 -25.70
C GLN A 117 12.20 -1.09 -24.85
N GLN A 118 11.29 -1.91 -25.36
CA GLN A 118 10.10 -2.36 -24.64
C GLN A 118 10.47 -3.19 -23.39
N LEU A 119 11.36 -4.17 -23.55
CA LEU A 119 11.86 -5.00 -22.43
C LEU A 119 12.54 -4.12 -21.36
N THR A 120 13.36 -3.16 -21.80
CA THR A 120 14.02 -2.19 -20.90
C THR A 120 12.99 -1.36 -20.13
N SER A 121 11.92 -0.91 -20.80
CA SER A 121 10.85 -0.16 -20.12
C SER A 121 10.15 -1.01 -19.07
N ILE A 122 9.79 -2.26 -19.40
CA ILE A 122 9.06 -3.14 -18.48
C ILE A 122 9.93 -3.51 -17.27
N LEU A 123 11.22 -3.84 -17.48
CA LEU A 123 12.14 -4.18 -16.40
C LEU A 123 12.45 -2.99 -15.47
N ASN A 124 12.19 -1.77 -15.92
CA ASN A 124 12.30 -0.56 -15.11
C ASN A 124 10.95 -0.11 -14.51
N THR A 125 9.95 -0.99 -14.42
CA THR A 125 8.68 -0.69 -13.76
C THR A 125 8.90 -0.46 -12.26
N SER A 126 8.31 0.62 -11.74
CA SER A 126 8.36 1.00 -10.32
C SER A 126 6.97 1.01 -9.69
N VAL A 127 6.88 0.58 -8.43
CA VAL A 127 5.67 0.66 -7.59
C VAL A 127 6.03 1.41 -6.33
N ASN A 128 5.27 2.46 -6.00
CA ASN A 128 5.53 3.33 -4.84
C ASN A 128 6.96 3.91 -4.79
N GLY A 129 7.56 4.19 -5.95
CA GLY A 129 8.92 4.74 -6.06
C GLY A 129 10.03 3.69 -6.03
N GLU A 130 9.72 2.42 -5.81
CA GLU A 130 10.69 1.32 -5.80
C GLU A 130 10.61 0.49 -7.09
N TYR A 131 11.77 0.17 -7.68
CA TYR A 131 11.85 -0.68 -8.86
C TYR A 131 11.62 -2.15 -8.52
N LEU A 132 10.68 -2.80 -9.23
CA LEU A 132 10.27 -4.18 -8.95
C LEU A 132 11.36 -5.21 -9.26
N PHE A 133 12.21 -4.92 -10.25
CA PHE A 133 13.23 -5.85 -10.76
C PHE A 133 14.65 -5.47 -10.35
N ALA A 134 14.83 -4.57 -9.39
CA ALA A 134 16.14 -4.12 -8.93
C ALA A 134 16.74 -4.96 -7.80
N GLY A 135 16.07 -6.05 -7.40
CA GLY A 135 16.53 -6.91 -6.31
C GLY A 135 16.54 -6.16 -4.99
N THR A 136 17.72 -6.03 -4.37
CA THR A 136 17.90 -5.32 -3.10
C THR A 136 18.16 -3.82 -3.26
N ASN A 137 18.47 -3.34 -4.46
CA ASN A 137 18.78 -1.93 -4.73
C ASN A 137 17.58 -1.20 -5.36
N THR A 138 16.46 -1.16 -4.65
CA THR A 138 15.15 -0.71 -5.16
C THR A 138 15.08 0.76 -5.55
N ASP A 139 16.02 1.58 -5.08
CA ASP A 139 16.02 3.03 -5.30
C ASP A 139 16.76 3.43 -6.59
N VAL A 140 17.36 2.48 -7.29
CA VAL A 140 18.13 2.71 -8.52
C VAL A 140 17.53 1.95 -9.68
N LYS A 141 17.43 2.63 -10.83
CA LYS A 141 16.96 2.03 -12.09
C LYS A 141 17.81 0.81 -12.45
N PRO A 142 17.21 -0.40 -12.55
CA PRO A 142 17.99 -1.62 -12.70
C PRO A 142 18.58 -1.81 -14.10
N ILE A 143 17.88 -1.36 -15.14
CA ILE A 143 18.30 -1.57 -16.53
C ILE A 143 18.58 -0.23 -17.21
N ASN A 144 19.82 -0.06 -17.65
CA ASN A 144 20.23 1.08 -18.45
C ASN A 144 19.66 0.98 -19.88
N ASP A 145 19.46 2.12 -20.53
CA ASP A 145 19.01 2.15 -21.92
C ASP A 145 20.09 1.55 -22.83
N PHE A 146 19.72 0.49 -23.55
CA PHE A 146 20.56 -0.17 -24.54
C PHE A 146 20.94 0.76 -25.71
N THR A 147 20.04 1.68 -26.08
CA THR A 147 20.20 2.56 -27.25
C THR A 147 20.97 3.84 -26.95
N ALA A 148 21.22 4.14 -25.66
CA ALA A 148 21.99 5.31 -25.24
C ALA A 148 23.44 5.29 -25.75
N ALA A 149 23.99 6.47 -26.02
CA ALA A 149 25.38 6.64 -26.42
C ALA A 149 26.33 6.19 -25.28
N GLY A 150 27.24 5.27 -25.58
CA GLY A 150 28.17 4.71 -24.59
C GLY A 150 27.56 3.66 -23.65
N SER A 151 26.36 3.13 -23.96
CA SER A 151 25.75 2.07 -23.16
C SER A 151 26.67 0.83 -23.11
N PRO A 152 27.09 0.36 -21.92
CA PRO A 152 27.93 -0.83 -21.80
C PRO A 152 27.22 -2.10 -22.31
N ALA A 153 25.88 -2.07 -22.43
CA ALA A 153 25.11 -3.16 -23.01
C ALA A 153 25.25 -3.27 -24.53
N LYS A 154 25.75 -2.23 -25.23
CA LYS A 154 25.94 -2.19 -26.69
C LYS A 154 27.34 -2.65 -27.14
N ALA A 155 28.20 -3.04 -26.19
CA ALA A 155 29.60 -3.43 -26.40
C ALA A 155 29.73 -4.71 -27.24
#